data_AF-A0A1J7CMK2-F1
#
_entry.id   AF-A0A1J7CMK2-F1
#
_cell.length_a   1.000
_cell.length_b   1.000
_cell.length_c   1.000
_cell.angle_alpha   90.00
_cell.angle_beta   90.00
_cell.angle_gamma   90.00
#
_symmetry.space_group_name_H-M   'P 1'
#
loop_
_entity.id
_entity.type
_entity.pdbx_description
1 polymer ?
#
loop_
_entity_poly.entity_id
_entity_poly.type
_entity_poly.pdbx_seq_one_letter_code
_entity_poly.pdbx_strand_id
1 'polypeptide(L)'
;MKNIAVLVLLLGFNFGFSQKKFSQSDAEKFQKQINSEYADAKTSPLMEEDLKTFKTLDFYPISEKYFVNAKFEKAKNEKVFEMKTTGTRTPKYIKYGTIYFTLDGIEMQLNVYRSIELSKQKEYKDHLFLPFSDLTCGKESYIGGRYIDLKIPKGDTMAIDFNQAYNPYCAYNHKYSCPLVPLENDLKVEIKAGVKTFH
;
A
#
# COMPACT_ATOMS: atom_id res chain seq x y z
N MET A 1 -62.80 -2.81 -26.18
CA MET A 1 -62.22 -2.27 -24.93
C MET A 1 -61.55 -3.42 -24.18
N LYS A 2 -60.24 -3.63 -24.38
CA LYS A 2 -59.43 -4.61 -23.64
C LYS A 2 -58.20 -3.87 -23.16
N ASN A 3 -58.22 -3.43 -21.90
CA ASN A 3 -57.07 -2.79 -21.27
C ASN A 3 -56.14 -3.88 -20.74
N ILE A 4 -55.00 -4.06 -21.40
CA ILE A 4 -53.90 -4.89 -20.90
C ILE A 4 -53.00 -3.96 -20.08
N ALA A 5 -53.04 -4.10 -18.75
CA ALA A 5 -52.08 -3.46 -17.87
C ALA A 5 -50.77 -4.26 -17.89
N VAL A 6 -49.73 -3.72 -18.52
CA VAL A 6 -48.38 -4.27 -18.47
C VAL A 6 -47.70 -3.72 -17.22
N LEU A 7 -47.54 -4.58 -16.21
CA LEU A 7 -46.75 -4.29 -15.01
C LEU A 7 -45.27 -4.52 -15.35
N VAL A 8 -44.51 -3.44 -15.58
CA VAL A 8 -43.06 -3.51 -15.77
C VAL A 8 -42.39 -3.65 -14.41
N LEU A 9 -41.95 -4.86 -14.08
CA LEU A 9 -41.12 -5.12 -12.90
C LEU A 9 -39.67 -4.72 -13.22
N LEU A 10 -39.26 -3.52 -12.81
CA LEU A 10 -37.86 -3.09 -12.80
C LEU A 10 -37.11 -3.82 -11.68
N LEU A 11 -36.56 -5.01 -11.98
CA LEU A 11 -35.58 -5.67 -11.14
C LEU A 11 -34.24 -4.92 -11.25
N GLY A 12 -34.07 -3.90 -10.42
CA GLY A 12 -32.77 -3.28 -10.17
C GLY A 12 -31.85 -4.28 -9.48
N PHE A 13 -30.98 -4.94 -10.24
CA PHE A 13 -29.84 -5.68 -9.71
C PHE A 13 -28.88 -4.70 -9.01
N ASN A 14 -29.13 -4.46 -7.73
CA ASN A 14 -28.12 -3.86 -6.86
C ASN A 14 -27.07 -4.94 -6.58
N PHE A 15 -26.04 -5.01 -7.43
CA PHE A 15 -24.79 -5.67 -7.05
C PHE A 15 -24.15 -4.86 -5.92
N GLY A 16 -24.56 -5.12 -4.69
CA GLY A 16 -23.89 -4.63 -3.50
C GLY A 16 -22.53 -5.32 -3.38
N PHE A 17 -21.50 -4.77 -4.03
CA PHE A 17 -20.12 -5.15 -3.74
C PHE A 17 -19.86 -4.78 -2.28
N SER A 18 -19.64 -5.78 -1.42
CA SER A 18 -19.27 -5.59 -0.02
C SER A 18 -17.89 -4.92 0.04
N GLN A 19 -17.87 -3.61 0.25
CA GLN A 19 -16.63 -2.87 0.48
C GLN A 19 -15.99 -3.33 1.79
N LYS A 20 -14.66 -3.45 1.82
CA LYS A 20 -13.97 -3.79 3.07
C LYS A 20 -14.17 -2.64 4.05
N LYS A 21 -14.43 -2.96 5.31
CA LYS A 21 -14.53 -1.97 6.39
C LYS A 21 -13.19 -1.86 7.10
N PHE A 22 -12.93 -0.69 7.67
CA PHE A 22 -11.81 -0.48 8.55
C PHE A 22 -11.87 -1.47 9.74
N SER A 23 -10.71 -1.96 10.15
CA SER A 23 -10.54 -2.86 11.29
C SER A 23 -9.31 -2.39 12.06
N GLN A 24 -9.52 -1.75 13.20
CA GLN A 24 -8.41 -1.39 14.09
C GLN A 24 -7.56 -2.62 14.45
N SER A 25 -8.19 -3.77 14.64
CA SER A 25 -7.49 -5.02 14.93
C SER A 25 -6.58 -5.50 13.80
N ASP A 26 -6.86 -5.17 12.55
CA ASP A 26 -6.00 -5.52 11.40
C ASP A 26 -4.71 -4.69 11.47
N ALA A 27 -4.83 -3.38 11.72
CA ALA A 27 -3.69 -2.49 11.90
C ALA A 27 -2.85 -2.87 13.13
N GLU A 28 -3.48 -3.21 14.27
CA GLU A 28 -2.76 -3.68 15.46
C GLU A 28 -2.03 -5.01 15.22
N LYS A 29 -2.63 -5.94 14.47
CA LYS A 29 -1.97 -7.19 14.08
C LYS A 29 -0.76 -6.93 13.20
N PHE A 30 -0.89 -6.01 12.23
CA PHE A 30 0.22 -5.58 11.40
C PHE A 30 1.37 -5.01 12.23
N GLN A 31 1.08 -4.08 13.16
CA GLN A 31 2.09 -3.50 14.05
C GLN A 31 2.80 -4.58 14.88
N LYS A 32 2.06 -5.55 15.43
CA LYS A 32 2.65 -6.68 16.18
C LYS A 32 3.53 -7.56 15.30
N GLN A 33 3.06 -7.88 14.09
CA GLN A 33 3.78 -8.73 13.16
C GLN A 33 5.11 -8.09 12.74
N ILE A 34 5.09 -6.85 12.26
CA ILE A 34 6.30 -6.17 11.78
C ILE A 34 7.32 -5.97 12.91
N ASN A 35 6.86 -5.66 14.14
CA ASN A 35 7.75 -5.59 15.30
C ASN A 35 8.39 -6.94 15.62
N SER A 36 7.63 -8.04 15.52
CA SER A 36 8.17 -9.38 15.73
C SER A 36 9.20 -9.76 14.67
N GLU A 37 8.97 -9.40 13.41
CA GLU A 37 9.90 -9.64 12.30
C GLU A 37 11.21 -8.85 12.50
N TYR A 38 11.11 -7.60 12.96
CA TYR A 38 12.28 -6.73 13.17
C TYR A 38 13.07 -7.11 14.43
N ALA A 39 12.44 -7.75 15.41
CA ALA A 39 13.11 -8.29 16.60
C ALA A 39 13.78 -9.66 16.37
N ASP A 40 13.47 -10.37 15.26
CA ASP A 40 14.07 -11.66 14.98
C ASP A 40 15.50 -11.51 14.43
N ALA A 41 16.49 -11.90 15.22
CA ALA A 41 17.91 -11.79 14.86
C ALA A 41 18.32 -12.54 13.58
N LYS A 42 17.50 -13.49 13.09
CA LYS A 42 17.80 -14.23 11.86
C LYS A 42 17.34 -13.51 10.59
N THR A 43 16.28 -12.72 10.68
CA THR A 43 15.57 -12.16 9.52
C THR A 43 15.44 -10.64 9.56
N SER A 44 15.81 -10.02 10.68
CA SER A 44 15.70 -8.58 10.90
C SER A 44 16.43 -7.78 9.81
N PRO A 45 15.80 -6.72 9.28
CA PRO A 45 16.47 -5.80 8.38
C PRO A 45 17.34 -4.76 9.11
N LEU A 46 17.30 -4.72 10.45
CA LEU A 46 18.06 -3.77 11.26
C LEU A 46 19.57 -4.06 11.18
N MET A 47 20.37 -3.03 11.43
CA MET A 47 21.79 -3.22 11.70
C MET A 47 22.00 -3.89 13.07
N GLU A 48 23.15 -4.54 13.28
CA GLU A 48 23.42 -5.30 14.50
C GLU A 48 23.36 -4.43 15.77
N GLU A 49 23.80 -3.18 15.67
CA GLU A 49 23.78 -2.17 16.71
C GLU A 49 22.36 -1.76 17.11
N ASP A 50 21.49 -1.55 16.11
CA ASP A 50 20.09 -1.19 16.33
C ASP A 50 19.33 -2.36 16.93
N LEU A 51 19.53 -3.57 16.40
CA LEU A 51 18.88 -4.78 16.87
C LEU A 51 19.13 -5.05 18.37
N LYS A 52 20.34 -4.75 18.88
CA LYS A 52 20.69 -4.93 20.30
C LYS A 52 19.85 -4.08 21.25
N THR A 53 19.34 -2.94 20.78
CA THR A 53 18.57 -1.99 21.59
C THR A 53 17.12 -1.84 21.12
N PHE A 54 16.75 -2.53 20.05
CA PHE A 54 15.42 -2.49 19.46
C PHE A 54 14.37 -3.00 20.46
N LYS A 55 13.31 -2.20 20.62
CA LYS A 55 12.12 -2.58 21.41
C LYS A 55 10.90 -2.69 20.52
N THR A 56 10.67 -1.65 19.72
CA THR A 56 9.57 -1.55 18.78
C THR A 56 9.87 -0.43 17.79
N LEU A 57 9.24 -0.48 16.62
CA LEU A 57 9.11 0.64 15.71
C LEU A 57 8.13 1.67 16.27
N ASP A 58 8.35 2.94 15.93
CA ASP A 58 7.40 4.01 16.23
C ASP A 58 6.31 4.09 15.16
N PHE A 59 5.07 4.27 15.59
CA PHE A 59 3.91 4.38 14.72
C PHE A 59 3.13 5.65 15.01
N TYR A 60 2.43 6.16 14.00
CA TYR A 60 1.33 7.09 14.23
C TYR A 60 0.16 6.39 14.94
N PRO A 61 -0.69 7.12 15.68
CA PRO A 61 -1.94 6.56 16.20
C PRO A 61 -2.79 5.98 15.07
N ILE A 62 -3.33 4.78 15.29
CA ILE A 62 -4.23 4.13 14.33
C ILE A 62 -5.49 4.98 14.17
N SER A 63 -5.90 5.23 12.93
CA SER A 63 -7.08 6.03 12.64
C SER A 63 -7.83 5.53 11.40
N GLU A 64 -9.15 5.38 11.54
CA GLU A 64 -10.06 5.02 10.45
C GLU A 64 -10.01 6.02 9.30
N LYS A 65 -9.68 7.29 9.57
CA LYS A 65 -9.50 8.34 8.56
C LYS A 65 -8.59 7.91 7.42
N TYR A 66 -7.55 7.14 7.75
CA TYR A 66 -6.51 6.71 6.82
C TYR A 66 -6.78 5.32 6.21
N PHE A 67 -8.01 4.84 6.32
CA PHE A 67 -8.51 3.69 5.57
C PHE A 67 -9.44 4.18 4.45
N VAL A 68 -9.16 3.79 3.22
CA VAL A 68 -9.96 4.19 2.05
C VAL A 68 -10.34 2.99 1.20
N ASN A 69 -11.58 2.97 0.71
CA ASN A 69 -11.99 2.11 -0.38
C ASN A 69 -11.78 2.87 -1.69
N ALA A 70 -10.63 2.66 -2.32
CA ALA A 70 -10.26 3.34 -3.54
C ALA A 70 -10.88 2.66 -4.77
N LYS A 71 -11.30 3.46 -5.75
CA LYS A 71 -11.64 2.96 -7.08
C LYS A 71 -10.35 2.49 -7.76
N PHE A 72 -10.33 1.26 -8.25
CA PHE A 72 -9.21 0.64 -8.92
C PHE A 72 -9.46 0.54 -10.42
N GLU A 73 -8.59 1.15 -11.22
CA GLU A 73 -8.58 1.02 -12.67
C GLU A 73 -7.37 0.19 -13.11
N LYS A 74 -7.65 -0.99 -13.65
CA LYS A 74 -6.63 -1.88 -14.19
C LYS A 74 -5.96 -1.23 -15.40
N ALA A 75 -4.64 -1.11 -15.35
CA ALA A 75 -3.88 -0.56 -16.48
C ALA A 75 -3.87 -1.54 -17.66
N LYS A 76 -3.93 -1.00 -18.88
CA LYS A 76 -3.97 -1.76 -20.14
C LYS A 76 -2.72 -1.45 -20.96
N ASN A 77 -2.11 -2.48 -21.56
CA ASN A 77 -0.96 -2.35 -22.46
C ASN A 77 0.27 -1.65 -21.84
N GLU A 78 0.45 -1.75 -20.53
CA GLU A 78 1.61 -1.21 -19.83
C GLU A 78 2.89 -1.97 -20.20
N LYS A 79 4.01 -1.24 -20.27
CA LYS A 79 5.32 -1.83 -20.53
C LYS A 79 6.00 -2.19 -19.21
N VAL A 80 6.76 -3.28 -19.23
CA VAL A 80 7.69 -3.58 -18.16
C VAL A 80 8.77 -2.51 -18.15
N PHE A 81 9.11 -2.01 -16.97
CA PHE A 81 10.17 -1.04 -16.77
C PHE A 81 11.09 -1.47 -15.63
N GLU A 82 12.27 -0.86 -15.60
CA GLU A 82 13.25 -1.04 -14.54
C GLU A 82 12.99 -0.02 -13.43
N MET A 83 12.56 -0.50 -12.27
CA MET A 83 12.32 0.35 -11.11
C MET A 83 13.68 0.79 -10.55
N LYS A 84 13.90 2.11 -10.47
CA LYS A 84 15.10 2.65 -9.81
C LYS A 84 15.10 2.28 -8.33
N THR A 85 16.28 2.07 -7.77
CA THR A 85 16.46 1.79 -6.35
C THR A 85 17.49 2.72 -5.73
N THR A 86 17.63 2.68 -4.40
CA THR A 86 18.73 3.32 -3.68
C THR A 86 20.12 2.74 -3.97
N GLY A 87 20.18 1.58 -4.65
CA GLY A 87 21.42 0.89 -4.99
C GLY A 87 21.55 0.66 -6.49
N THR A 88 22.36 -0.32 -6.89
CA THR A 88 22.60 -0.65 -8.31
C THR A 88 21.58 -1.62 -8.90
N ARG A 89 20.74 -2.26 -8.08
CA ARG A 89 19.72 -3.20 -8.56
C ARG A 89 18.61 -2.46 -9.29
N THR A 90 18.17 -3.00 -10.41
CA THR A 90 17.03 -2.48 -11.19
C THR A 90 15.97 -3.56 -11.40
N PRO A 91 15.17 -3.90 -10.35
CA PRO A 91 14.13 -4.92 -10.48
C PRO A 91 13.07 -4.51 -11.51
N LYS A 92 12.57 -5.49 -12.26
CA LYS A 92 11.55 -5.28 -13.30
C LYS A 92 10.15 -5.25 -12.69
N TYR A 93 9.45 -4.15 -12.95
CA TYR A 93 8.06 -3.94 -12.54
C TYR A 93 7.18 -3.63 -13.76
N ILE A 94 5.88 -3.81 -13.58
CA ILE A 94 4.86 -3.31 -14.50
C ILE A 94 3.85 -2.50 -13.68
N LYS A 95 3.37 -1.38 -14.22
CA LYS A 95 2.22 -0.69 -13.64
C LYS A 95 1.01 -1.61 -13.76
N TYR A 96 0.47 -2.01 -12.61
CA TYR A 96 -0.66 -2.92 -12.54
C TYR A 96 -1.98 -2.17 -12.71
N GLY A 97 -2.10 -0.96 -12.15
CA GLY A 97 -3.28 -0.12 -12.24
C GLY A 97 -3.09 1.21 -11.54
N THR A 98 -4.15 2.02 -11.53
CA THR A 98 -4.23 3.25 -10.75
C THR A 98 -5.36 3.10 -9.74
N ILE A 99 -5.12 3.50 -8.50
CA ILE A 99 -6.17 3.69 -7.49
C ILE A 99 -6.52 5.17 -7.39
N TYR A 100 -7.80 5.48 -7.25
CA TYR A 100 -8.33 6.82 -7.05
C TYR A 100 -9.15 6.85 -5.77
N PHE A 101 -8.92 7.84 -4.93
CA PHE A 101 -9.58 7.96 -3.64
C PHE A 101 -9.63 9.42 -3.20
N THR A 102 -10.44 9.67 -2.19
CA THR A 102 -10.58 10.99 -1.58
C THR A 102 -10.19 10.88 -0.12
N LEU A 103 -9.37 11.81 0.36
CA LEU A 103 -9.03 11.96 1.77
C LEU A 103 -9.21 13.43 2.14
N ASP A 104 -9.96 13.70 3.20
CA ASP A 104 -10.31 15.07 3.63
C ASP A 104 -10.87 15.96 2.49
N GLY A 105 -11.65 15.37 1.58
CA GLY A 105 -12.22 16.08 0.43
C GLY A 105 -11.25 16.34 -0.72
N ILE A 106 -9.98 15.90 -0.62
CA ILE A 106 -8.98 16.04 -1.67
C ILE A 106 -8.94 14.75 -2.49
N GLU A 107 -9.21 14.86 -3.80
CA GLU A 107 -9.06 13.76 -4.74
C GLU A 107 -7.58 13.50 -5.02
N MET A 108 -7.20 12.22 -4.96
CA MET A 108 -5.83 11.77 -5.15
C MET A 108 -5.81 10.47 -5.94
N GLN A 109 -4.64 10.16 -6.47
CA GLN A 109 -4.39 8.92 -7.18
C GLN A 109 -3.01 8.37 -6.85
N LEU A 110 -2.85 7.05 -6.92
CA LEU A 110 -1.56 6.38 -6.83
C LEU A 110 -1.51 5.23 -7.85
N ASN A 111 -0.35 5.01 -8.45
CA ASN A 111 -0.09 3.84 -9.26
C ASN A 111 0.24 2.63 -8.38
N VAL A 112 -0.36 1.48 -8.71
CA VAL A 112 -0.05 0.19 -8.08
C VAL A 112 0.84 -0.59 -9.05
N TYR A 113 1.90 -1.21 -8.54
CA TYR A 113 2.89 -1.93 -9.35
C TYR A 113 2.88 -3.41 -9.04
N ARG A 114 3.43 -4.21 -9.96
CA ARG A 114 3.66 -5.65 -9.75
C ARG A 114 5.08 -6.02 -10.15
N SER A 115 5.78 -6.70 -9.27
CA SER A 115 7.11 -7.24 -9.56
C SER A 115 7.02 -8.42 -10.52
N ILE A 116 7.76 -8.39 -11.61
CA ILE A 116 7.79 -9.48 -12.59
C ILE A 116 8.44 -10.73 -11.98
N GLU A 117 9.46 -10.55 -11.14
CA GLU A 117 10.17 -11.65 -10.50
C GLU A 117 9.31 -12.33 -9.43
N LEU A 118 8.73 -11.56 -8.50
CA LEU A 118 7.89 -12.10 -7.43
C LEU A 118 6.61 -12.75 -7.99
N SER A 119 6.03 -12.20 -9.07
CA SER A 119 4.82 -12.76 -9.66
C SER A 119 4.95 -14.19 -10.18
N LYS A 120 6.18 -14.67 -10.38
CA LYS A 120 6.48 -16.06 -10.78
C LYS A 120 6.44 -17.04 -9.61
N GLN A 121 6.56 -16.53 -8.38
CA GLN A 121 6.55 -17.34 -7.17
C GLN A 121 5.10 -17.57 -6.73
N LYS A 122 4.76 -18.81 -6.35
CA LYS A 122 3.38 -19.19 -5.99
C LYS A 122 2.82 -18.35 -4.84
N GLU A 123 3.65 -18.07 -3.84
CA GLU A 123 3.30 -17.28 -2.66
C GLU A 123 2.98 -15.81 -3.00
N TYR A 124 3.70 -15.23 -3.95
CA TYR A 124 3.59 -13.82 -4.34
C TYR A 124 2.83 -13.61 -5.65
N LYS A 125 2.11 -14.63 -6.13
CA LYS A 125 1.37 -14.58 -7.40
C LYS A 125 0.42 -13.37 -7.45
N ASP A 126 -0.27 -13.10 -6.35
CA ASP A 126 -1.25 -12.01 -6.26
C ASP A 126 -0.70 -10.76 -5.58
N HIS A 127 0.61 -10.73 -5.25
CA HIS A 127 1.24 -9.58 -4.60
C HIS A 127 1.26 -8.36 -5.52
N LEU A 128 0.90 -7.22 -4.95
CA LEU A 128 0.97 -5.89 -5.54
C LEU A 128 1.72 -4.96 -4.59
N PHE A 129 2.43 -4.01 -5.18
CA PHE A 129 3.31 -3.08 -4.49
C PHE A 129 2.80 -1.65 -4.67
N LEU A 130 2.54 -0.96 -3.56
CA LEU A 130 2.13 0.45 -3.54
C LEU A 130 3.17 1.29 -2.81
N PRO A 131 4.19 1.83 -3.52
CA PRO A 131 5.08 2.83 -2.98
C PRO A 131 4.41 4.20 -3.00
N PHE A 132 4.61 5.02 -1.98
CA PHE A 132 4.12 6.40 -1.97
C PHE A 132 5.00 7.30 -1.09
N SER A 133 4.98 8.59 -1.38
CA SER A 133 5.53 9.64 -0.53
C SER A 133 4.42 10.64 -0.23
N ASP A 134 4.60 11.39 0.85
CA ASP A 134 3.64 12.39 1.30
C ASP A 134 4.36 13.51 2.07
N LEU A 135 3.63 14.53 2.51
CA LEU A 135 4.22 15.71 3.16
C LEU A 135 4.85 15.45 4.55
N THR A 136 4.68 14.24 5.11
CA THR A 136 5.37 13.80 6.33
C THR A 136 6.78 13.29 6.08
N CYS A 137 7.13 12.94 4.84
CA CYS A 137 8.44 12.39 4.48
C CYS A 137 9.56 13.40 4.77
N GLY A 138 10.61 12.95 5.46
CA GLY A 138 11.75 13.79 5.86
C GLY A 138 11.47 14.70 7.07
N LYS A 139 10.29 14.59 7.68
CA LYS A 139 9.92 15.30 8.92
C LYS A 139 9.56 14.33 10.03
N GLU A 140 8.57 13.50 9.77
CA GLU A 140 7.99 12.55 10.74
C GLU A 140 8.00 11.10 10.22
N SER A 141 8.11 10.91 8.90
CA SER A 141 8.29 9.60 8.25
C SER A 141 9.56 9.58 7.39
N TYR A 142 9.98 8.37 6.97
CA TYR A 142 11.22 8.19 6.21
C TYR A 142 11.24 9.03 4.92
N ILE A 143 12.37 9.68 4.65
CA ILE A 143 12.54 10.62 3.53
C ILE A 143 12.34 9.96 2.15
N GLY A 144 12.67 8.68 2.02
CA GLY A 144 12.53 7.93 0.77
C GLY A 144 11.10 7.45 0.48
N GLY A 145 10.14 7.76 1.34
CA GLY A 145 8.75 7.31 1.25
C GLY A 145 8.50 5.95 1.91
N ARG A 146 7.26 5.47 1.76
CA ARG A 146 6.73 4.30 2.46
C ARG A 146 5.99 3.37 1.51
N TYR A 147 5.79 2.14 1.93
CA TYR A 147 5.19 1.08 1.14
C TYR A 147 3.94 0.51 1.80
N ILE A 148 3.04 0.01 0.96
CA ILE A 148 1.95 -0.87 1.35
C ILE A 148 1.98 -2.08 0.44
N ASP A 149 1.94 -3.28 1.03
CA ASP A 149 1.75 -4.52 0.29
C ASP A 149 0.27 -4.82 0.12
N LEU A 150 -0.10 -5.10 -1.12
CA LEU A 150 -1.49 -5.28 -1.54
C LEU A 150 -1.65 -6.63 -2.23
N LYS A 151 -2.92 -6.99 -2.46
CA LYS A 151 -3.28 -8.16 -3.26
C LYS A 151 -4.17 -7.76 -4.43
N ILE A 152 -4.13 -8.53 -5.51
CA ILE A 152 -5.02 -8.35 -6.66
C ILE A 152 -6.48 -8.31 -6.18
N PRO A 153 -7.24 -7.24 -6.48
CA PRO A 153 -8.63 -7.11 -6.03
C PRO A 153 -9.54 -8.02 -6.87
N LYS A 154 -10.67 -8.43 -6.31
CA LYS A 154 -11.70 -9.21 -7.02
C LYS A 154 -12.68 -8.34 -7.84
N GLY A 155 -12.35 -7.06 -8.07
CA GLY A 155 -13.21 -6.08 -8.73
C GLY A 155 -12.50 -4.76 -8.97
N ASP A 156 -13.27 -3.68 -9.09
CA ASP A 156 -12.84 -2.31 -9.35
C ASP A 156 -12.69 -1.46 -8.08
N THR A 157 -12.66 -2.10 -6.91
CA THR A 157 -12.45 -1.45 -5.61
C THR A 157 -11.30 -2.12 -4.88
N MET A 158 -10.42 -1.32 -4.30
CA MET A 158 -9.27 -1.75 -3.52
C MET A 158 -9.24 -1.03 -2.19
N ALA A 159 -9.27 -1.78 -1.09
CA ALA A 159 -9.12 -1.23 0.25
C ALA A 159 -7.65 -0.94 0.53
N ILE A 160 -7.35 0.30 0.89
CA ILE A 160 -6.02 0.77 1.25
C ILE A 160 -6.05 1.22 2.69
N ASP A 161 -5.20 0.61 3.52
CA ASP A 161 -5.05 0.96 4.93
C ASP A 161 -3.67 1.58 5.13
N PHE A 162 -3.59 2.91 5.13
CA PHE A 162 -2.32 3.60 5.35
C PHE A 162 -1.79 3.42 6.78
N ASN A 163 -2.60 2.91 7.72
CA ASN A 163 -2.11 2.49 9.04
C ASN A 163 -1.13 1.30 8.95
N GLN A 164 -1.11 0.60 7.82
CA GLN A 164 -0.20 -0.52 7.52
C GLN A 164 0.97 -0.09 6.63
N ALA A 165 1.15 1.21 6.39
CA ALA A 165 2.31 1.71 5.65
C ALA A 165 3.59 1.51 6.46
N TYR A 166 4.65 1.02 5.81
CA TYR A 166 5.95 0.75 6.44
C TYR A 166 7.11 1.37 5.65
N ASN A 167 8.23 1.60 6.33
CA ASN A 167 9.44 2.10 5.67
C ASN A 167 10.16 0.99 4.91
N PRO A 168 10.79 1.28 3.75
CA PRO A 168 11.71 0.35 3.11
C PRO A 168 12.84 -0.09 4.04
N TYR A 169 13.39 -1.30 3.83
CA TYR A 169 14.53 -1.78 4.62
C TYR A 169 15.75 -0.86 4.59
N CYS A 170 15.96 -0.10 3.52
CA CYS A 170 17.05 0.88 3.43
C CYS A 170 16.92 2.04 4.44
N ALA A 171 15.73 2.25 5.03
CA ALA A 171 15.55 3.19 6.12
C ALA A 171 16.25 2.75 7.41
N TYR A 172 16.51 1.45 7.56
CA TYR A 172 17.11 0.87 8.76
C TYR A 172 18.55 0.40 8.50
N ASN A 173 18.85 0.00 7.27
CA ASN A 173 20.14 -0.56 6.90
C ASN A 173 20.48 -0.19 5.45
N HIS A 174 21.48 0.68 5.31
CA HIS A 174 21.94 1.22 4.02
C HIS A 174 22.47 0.16 3.04
N LYS A 175 22.70 -1.08 3.48
CA LYS A 175 23.10 -2.19 2.60
C LYS A 175 21.95 -2.66 1.71
N TYR A 176 20.70 -2.36 2.06
CA TYR A 176 19.55 -2.72 1.23
C TYR A 176 19.36 -1.76 0.05
N SER A 177 19.12 -2.35 -1.11
CA SER A 177 18.73 -1.66 -2.34
C SER A 177 17.20 -1.71 -2.47
N CYS A 178 16.53 -0.61 -2.12
CA CYS A 178 15.07 -0.53 -2.09
C CYS A 178 14.55 0.32 -3.25
N PRO A 179 13.38 -0.02 -3.83
CA PRO A 179 12.72 0.82 -4.84
C PRO A 179 12.63 2.29 -4.45
N LEU A 180 12.76 3.19 -5.41
CA LEU A 180 12.43 4.59 -5.19
C LEU A 180 10.94 4.79 -5.47
N VAL A 181 10.29 5.63 -4.67
CA VAL A 181 8.91 6.04 -4.95
C VAL A 181 8.87 6.81 -6.28
N PRO A 182 8.06 6.37 -7.26
CA PRO A 182 7.86 7.13 -8.49
C PRO A 182 7.21 8.49 -8.21
N LEU A 183 7.58 9.52 -8.97
CA LEU A 183 7.08 10.89 -8.76
C LEU A 183 5.56 11.00 -8.86
N GLU A 184 4.94 10.13 -9.67
CA GLU A 184 3.49 10.05 -9.81
C GLU A 184 2.78 9.54 -8.55
N ASN A 185 3.52 8.96 -7.61
CA ASN A 185 3.02 8.46 -6.33
C ASN A 185 3.39 9.38 -5.15
N ASP A 186 3.60 10.67 -5.43
CA ASP A 186 3.86 11.69 -4.41
C ASP A 186 2.58 12.46 -4.05
N LEU A 187 2.03 12.19 -2.87
CA LEU A 187 0.83 12.81 -2.35
C LEU A 187 1.13 14.19 -1.77
N LYS A 188 0.34 15.20 -2.16
CA LYS A 188 0.50 16.58 -1.68
C LYS A 188 -0.25 16.87 -0.37
N VAL A 189 -0.41 15.84 0.48
CA VAL A 189 -1.09 15.90 1.78
C VAL A 189 -0.25 15.19 2.84
N GLU A 190 -0.58 15.35 4.12
CA GLU A 190 0.07 14.61 5.21
C GLU A 190 -0.65 13.29 5.50
N ILE A 191 0.05 12.17 5.41
CA ILE A 191 -0.48 10.85 5.80
C ILE A 191 0.11 10.44 7.16
N LYS A 192 -0.53 10.90 8.24
CA LYS A 192 -0.15 10.59 9.64
C LYS A 192 -0.69 9.24 10.11
N ALA A 193 -0.34 8.19 9.38
CA ALA A 193 -0.67 6.79 9.67
C ALA A 193 0.51 5.88 9.32
N GLY A 194 0.63 4.72 9.96
CA GLY A 194 1.70 3.75 9.69
C GLY A 194 2.99 4.00 10.48
N VAL A 195 4.11 3.44 10.00
CA VAL A 195 5.43 3.56 10.63
C VAL A 195 5.97 4.98 10.45
N LYS A 196 6.57 5.53 11.52
CA LYS A 196 7.27 6.82 11.54
C LYS A 196 8.73 6.68 11.10
N THR A 197 9.48 7.77 11.04
CA THR A 197 10.93 7.68 10.78
C THR A 197 11.61 6.84 11.85
N PHE A 198 12.64 6.09 11.45
CA PHE A 198 13.47 5.33 12.36
C PHE A 198 14.79 6.07 12.51
N HIS A 199 15.06 6.54 13.74
CA HIS A 199 16.10 7.51 14.11
C HIS A 199 15.85 8.94 13.63
#